data_AF-A0A0P7Y1A8-F1
#
_entry.id   AF-A0A0P7Y1A8-F1
#
_cell.length_a   1.000
_cell.length_b   1.000
_cell.length_c   1.000
_cell.angle_alpha   90.00
_cell.angle_beta   90.00
_cell.angle_gamma   90.00
#
_symmetry.space_group_name_H-M   'P 1'
#
loop_
_entity.id
_entity.type
_entity.pdbx_description
1 polymer ?
#
loop_
_entity_poly.entity_id
_entity_poly.type
_entity_poly.pdbx_seq_one_letter_code
_entity_poly.pdbx_strand_id
1 'polypeptide(L)'
;MPHILRFIITAALLSLSSNAMANTDEAEAAALAWLEAIDNGNYEKAWESSSPILKAPLSQGMLARTIELVRRDFGEVSSRQRLRASQETSMPGAPSGDYIVFTFQTGFENSGRRLETVTPHLENGTWRVSSYYVEAP
;
A
#
# COMPACT_ATOMS: atom_id res chain seq x y z
N MET A 1 10.66 -24.15 -59.78
CA MET A 1 9.72 -23.27 -59.05
C MET A 1 10.10 -23.29 -57.58
N PRO A 2 10.67 -22.21 -57.02
CA PRO A 2 11.04 -22.17 -55.60
C PRO A 2 9.90 -21.55 -54.78
N HIS A 3 9.58 -22.14 -53.64
CA HIS A 3 8.83 -21.43 -52.59
C HIS A 3 9.60 -21.52 -51.28
N ILE A 4 10.34 -20.44 -51.03
CA ILE A 4 10.95 -20.09 -49.75
C ILE A 4 9.79 -19.82 -48.78
N LEU A 5 9.60 -20.70 -47.79
CA LEU A 5 8.64 -20.47 -46.72
C LEU A 5 9.23 -19.44 -45.75
N ARG A 6 8.67 -18.24 -45.78
CA ARG A 6 9.03 -17.11 -44.91
C ARG A 6 8.63 -17.45 -43.47
N PHE A 7 9.60 -17.56 -42.56
CA PHE A 7 9.36 -17.49 -41.12
C PHE A 7 8.99 -16.05 -40.77
N ILE A 8 7.69 -15.78 -40.59
CA ILE A 8 7.20 -14.56 -39.98
C ILE A 8 7.23 -14.79 -38.46
N ILE A 9 8.23 -14.19 -37.80
CA ILE A 9 8.26 -14.09 -36.33
C ILE A 9 7.29 -12.96 -35.97
N THR A 10 6.06 -13.31 -35.59
CA THR A 10 5.12 -12.32 -35.05
C THR A 10 5.44 -12.11 -33.57
N ALA A 11 6.02 -10.96 -33.24
CA ALA A 11 6.18 -10.48 -31.89
C ALA A 11 4.80 -10.15 -31.29
N ALA A 12 4.37 -10.93 -30.30
CA ALA A 12 3.14 -10.68 -29.55
C ALA A 12 3.38 -10.91 -28.04
N LEU A 13 4.22 -10.08 -27.42
CA LEU A 13 4.35 -9.98 -25.97
C LEU A 13 4.64 -8.53 -25.59
N LEU A 14 3.61 -7.70 -25.37
CA LEU A 14 3.79 -6.36 -24.76
C LEU A 14 2.56 -5.82 -24.00
N SER A 15 1.49 -6.59 -23.82
CA SER A 15 0.23 -6.07 -23.26
C SER A 15 0.01 -6.36 -21.77
N LEU A 16 0.82 -7.21 -21.13
CA LEU A 16 0.58 -7.59 -19.72
C LEU A 16 1.14 -6.60 -18.70
N SER A 17 2.00 -5.66 -19.10
CA SER A 17 2.70 -4.77 -18.15
C SER A 17 1.89 -3.53 -17.73
N SER A 18 0.93 -3.06 -18.55
CA SER A 18 0.22 -1.80 -18.27
C SER A 18 -0.82 -1.94 -17.16
N ASN A 19 -1.59 -3.02 -17.14
CA ASN A 19 -2.65 -3.23 -16.14
C ASN A 19 -2.08 -3.48 -14.74
N ALA A 20 -1.00 -4.26 -14.62
CA ALA A 20 -0.35 -4.53 -13.34
C ALA A 20 0.29 -3.27 -12.72
N MET A 21 0.82 -2.37 -13.56
CA MET A 21 1.46 -1.13 -13.13
C MET A 21 0.42 -0.09 -12.70
N ALA A 22 -0.64 0.11 -13.48
CA ALA A 22 -1.74 1.03 -13.14
C ALA A 22 -2.39 0.65 -11.80
N ASN A 23 -2.61 -0.64 -11.58
CA ASN A 23 -3.18 -1.17 -10.34
C ASN A 23 -2.25 -0.95 -9.12
N THR A 24 -0.92 -1.00 -9.32
CA THR A 24 0.07 -0.72 -8.27
C THR A 24 0.14 0.76 -7.92
N ASP A 25 0.09 1.65 -8.91
CA ASP A 25 0.14 3.09 -8.68
C ASP A 25 -1.12 3.60 -7.97
N GLU A 26 -2.30 3.07 -8.33
CA GLU A 26 -3.57 3.38 -7.64
C GLU A 26 -3.55 2.91 -6.18
N ALA A 27 -3.04 1.70 -5.92
CA ALA A 27 -2.89 1.19 -4.56
C ALA A 27 -1.91 2.05 -3.74
N GLU A 28 -0.79 2.46 -4.33
CA GLU A 28 0.17 3.34 -3.65
C GLU A 28 -0.44 4.71 -3.34
N ALA A 29 -1.19 5.29 -4.28
CA ALA A 29 -1.89 6.55 -4.05
C ALA A 29 -2.87 6.45 -2.87
N ALA A 30 -3.61 5.34 -2.76
CA ALA A 30 -4.48 5.08 -1.62
C ALA A 30 -3.70 4.94 -0.30
N ALA A 31 -2.56 4.23 -0.31
CA ALA A 31 -1.68 4.10 0.86
C ALA A 31 -1.13 5.45 1.32
N LEU A 32 -0.64 6.27 0.38
CA LEU A 32 -0.07 7.58 0.67
C LEU A 32 -1.11 8.57 1.16
N ALA A 33 -2.31 8.59 0.57
CA ALA A 33 -3.41 9.44 1.03
C ALA A 33 -3.88 9.06 2.45
N TRP A 34 -3.88 7.76 2.77
CA TRP A 34 -4.17 7.28 4.11
C TRP A 34 -3.08 7.70 5.11
N LEU A 35 -1.81 7.54 4.76
CA LEU A 35 -0.68 7.97 5.58
C LEU A 35 -0.67 9.49 5.79
N GLU A 36 -0.94 10.28 4.75
CA GLU A 36 -1.06 11.73 4.86
C GLU A 36 -2.20 12.14 5.81
N ALA A 37 -3.32 11.43 5.80
CA ALA A 37 -4.39 11.67 6.76
C ALA A 37 -3.91 11.39 8.20
N ILE A 38 -3.16 10.30 8.42
CA ILE A 38 -2.54 10.01 9.71
C ILE A 38 -1.54 11.09 10.14
N ASP A 39 -0.66 11.51 9.24
CA ASP A 39 0.40 12.47 9.52
C ASP A 39 -0.19 13.84 9.91
N ASN A 40 -1.33 14.20 9.33
CA ASN A 40 -2.07 15.42 9.66
C ASN A 40 -3.03 15.28 10.87
N GLY A 41 -3.01 14.14 11.58
CA GLY A 41 -3.92 13.86 12.70
C GLY A 41 -5.39 13.65 12.30
N ASN A 42 -5.69 13.52 11.01
CA ASN A 42 -7.02 13.29 10.47
C ASN A 42 -7.41 11.80 10.53
N TYR A 43 -7.43 11.24 11.74
CA TYR A 43 -7.69 9.82 11.98
C TYR A 43 -9.08 9.37 11.51
N GLU A 44 -10.07 10.27 11.50
CA GLU A 44 -11.39 9.99 10.94
C GLU A 44 -11.31 9.64 9.45
N LYS A 45 -10.69 10.52 8.66
CA LYS A 45 -10.48 10.31 7.22
C LYS A 45 -9.66 9.05 6.94
N ALA A 46 -8.61 8.82 7.74
CA ALA A 46 -7.82 7.61 7.62
C ALA A 46 -8.68 6.37 7.90
N TRP A 47 -9.46 6.38 8.98
CA TRP A 47 -10.34 5.28 9.32
C TRP A 47 -11.39 5.05 8.23
N GLU A 48 -12.06 6.10 7.73
CA GLU A 48 -13.06 5.99 6.67
C GLU A 48 -12.52 5.37 5.39
N SER A 49 -11.30 5.72 5.00
CA SER A 49 -10.61 5.19 3.82
C SER A 49 -9.96 3.81 4.04
N SER A 50 -10.02 3.25 5.25
CA SER A 50 -9.58 1.89 5.54
C SER A 50 -10.60 0.83 5.10
N SER A 51 -10.10 -0.38 4.84
CA SER A 51 -10.93 -1.52 4.50
C SER A 51 -11.65 -2.06 5.74
N PRO A 52 -12.75 -2.82 5.58
CA PRO A 52 -13.41 -3.54 6.67
C PRO A 52 -12.46 -4.43 7.47
N ILE A 53 -11.38 -4.94 6.86
CA ILE A 53 -10.36 -5.76 7.54
C ILE A 53 -9.69 -4.97 8.67
N LEU A 54 -9.33 -3.70 8.43
CA LEU A 54 -8.74 -2.84 9.45
C LEU A 54 -9.80 -2.33 10.43
N LYS A 55 -11.00 -2.00 9.93
CA LYS A 55 -12.10 -1.46 10.74
C LYS A 55 -12.69 -2.49 11.72
N ALA A 56 -12.66 -3.77 11.38
CA ALA A 56 -13.22 -4.83 12.21
C ALA A 56 -12.61 -4.88 13.62
N PRO A 57 -11.27 -4.86 13.79
CA PRO A 57 -10.65 -4.78 15.11
C PRO A 57 -10.52 -3.34 15.65
N LEU A 58 -10.53 -2.32 14.79
CA LEU A 58 -10.23 -0.94 15.17
C LEU A 58 -11.41 -0.01 14.88
N SER A 59 -12.11 0.44 15.92
CA SER A 59 -12.94 1.65 15.81
C SER A 59 -12.05 2.86 15.48
N GLN A 60 -12.63 3.93 14.96
CA GLN A 60 -11.91 5.18 14.66
C GLN A 60 -11.06 5.66 15.85
N GLY A 61 -11.65 5.69 17.06
CA GLY A 61 -10.93 6.11 18.27
C GLY A 61 -9.82 5.13 18.69
N MET A 62 -9.96 3.83 18.39
CA MET A 62 -8.89 2.85 18.62
C MET A 62 -7.76 2.99 17.61
N LEU A 63 -8.06 3.29 16.34
CA LEU A 63 -7.04 3.58 15.34
C LEU A 63 -6.17 4.77 15.75
N ALA A 64 -6.80 5.89 16.12
CA ALA A 64 -6.11 7.09 16.60
C ALA A 64 -5.18 6.76 17.77
N ARG A 65 -5.73 6.14 18.83
CA ARG A 65 -4.95 5.78 20.03
C ARG A 65 -3.79 4.84 19.72
N THR A 66 -3.99 3.81 18.90
CA THR A 66 -2.93 2.86 18.56
C THR A 66 -1.80 3.56 17.80
N ILE A 67 -2.13 4.42 16.83
CA ILE A 67 -1.11 5.13 16.06
C ILE A 67 -0.38 6.16 16.93
N GLU A 68 -1.11 6.92 17.74
CA GLU A 68 -0.53 7.87 18.69
C GLU A 68 0.41 7.17 19.67
N LEU A 69 0.04 6.01 20.22
CA LEU A 69 0.90 5.26 21.14
C LEU A 69 2.21 4.83 20.50
N VAL A 70 2.18 4.48 19.21
CA VAL A 70 3.37 4.02 18.48
C VAL A 70 4.22 5.19 17.98
N ARG A 71 3.60 6.29 17.54
CA ARG A 71 4.30 7.42 16.91
C ARG A 71 4.54 8.63 17.83
N ARG A 72 4.06 8.61 19.09
CA ARG A 72 4.14 9.76 20.02
C ARG A 72 5.50 10.45 20.04
N ASP A 73 6.56 9.65 20.12
CA ASP A 73 7.92 10.15 20.32
C ASP A 73 8.69 10.30 19.00
N PHE A 74 8.03 10.09 17.86
CA PHE A 74 8.70 10.13 16.55
C PHE A 74 8.82 11.56 16.02
N GLY A 75 7.88 12.45 16.35
CA GLY A 75 7.81 13.80 15.76
C GLY A 75 7.19 13.77 14.37
N GLU A 76 7.27 14.90 13.65
CA GLU A 76 6.67 15.01 12.32
C GLU A 76 7.40 14.17 11.27
N VAL A 77 6.70 13.81 10.19
CA VAL A 77 7.29 13.12 9.04
C VAL A 77 8.07 14.13 8.19
N SER A 78 9.38 13.93 8.07
CA SER A 78 10.27 14.76 7.25
C SER A 78 10.48 14.22 5.83
N SER A 79 10.32 12.91 5.64
CA SER A 79 10.50 12.24 4.35
C SER A 79 9.84 10.87 4.35
N ARG A 80 9.39 10.42 3.18
CA ARG A 80 8.86 9.07 2.98
C ARG A 80 9.27 8.56 1.60
N GLN A 81 9.97 7.44 1.54
CA GLN A 81 10.45 6.84 0.30
C GLN A 81 9.98 5.39 0.19
N ARG A 82 9.31 5.03 -0.92
CA ARG A 82 8.95 3.63 -1.22
C ARG A 82 10.22 2.80 -1.42
N LEU A 83 10.39 1.76 -0.61
CA LEU A 83 11.46 0.77 -0.76
C LEU A 83 10.99 -0.45 -1.55
N ARG A 84 9.75 -0.89 -1.31
CA ARG A 84 9.22 -2.13 -1.88
C ARG A 84 7.71 -2.03 -2.13
N ALA A 85 7.26 -2.73 -3.18
CA ALA A 85 5.87 -3.09 -3.40
C ALA A 85 5.82 -4.60 -3.70
N SER A 86 4.90 -5.33 -3.07
CA SER A 86 4.71 -6.77 -3.32
C SER A 86 3.24 -7.07 -3.48
N GLN A 87 2.87 -7.61 -4.64
CA GLN A 87 1.51 -8.02 -4.94
C GLN A 87 1.25 -9.39 -4.32
N GLU A 88 0.15 -9.51 -3.59
CA GLU A 88 -0.28 -10.75 -2.95
C GLU A 88 -1.75 -10.98 -3.25
N THR A 89 -2.16 -12.23 -3.49
CA THR A 89 -3.57 -12.59 -3.67
C THR A 89 -4.20 -13.23 -2.42
N SER A 90 -3.39 -13.41 -1.38
CA SER A 90 -3.78 -13.99 -0.10
C SER A 90 -2.89 -13.47 1.02
N MET A 91 -3.47 -13.21 2.19
CA MET A 91 -2.76 -12.81 3.40
C MET A 91 -3.21 -13.69 4.58
N PRO A 92 -2.33 -14.00 5.56
CA PRO A 92 -2.70 -14.78 6.73
C PRO A 92 -3.90 -14.17 7.47
N GLY A 93 -4.98 -14.94 7.63
CA GLY A 93 -6.17 -14.50 8.36
C GLY A 93 -7.06 -13.48 7.65
N ALA A 94 -6.81 -13.17 6.37
CA ALA A 94 -7.61 -12.26 5.57
C ALA A 94 -8.29 -12.97 4.39
N PRO A 95 -9.38 -12.40 3.82
CA PRO A 95 -10.02 -12.94 2.61
C PRO A 95 -9.07 -13.00 1.41
N SER A 96 -9.33 -13.88 0.44
CA SER A 96 -8.66 -13.83 -0.86
C SER A 96 -9.04 -12.55 -1.62
N GLY A 97 -8.09 -11.99 -2.36
CA GLY A 97 -8.28 -10.78 -3.18
C GLY A 97 -6.94 -10.11 -3.42
N ASP A 98 -6.94 -8.99 -4.16
CA ASP A 98 -5.69 -8.31 -4.49
C ASP A 98 -5.22 -7.44 -3.33
N TYR A 99 -3.98 -7.64 -2.92
CA TYR A 99 -3.27 -6.86 -1.91
C TYR A 99 -1.98 -6.35 -2.51
N ILE A 100 -1.54 -5.18 -2.06
CA ILE A 100 -0.18 -4.73 -2.29
C ILE A 100 0.44 -4.35 -0.97
N VAL A 101 1.54 -5.01 -0.61
CA VAL A 101 2.33 -4.68 0.56
C VAL A 101 3.38 -3.64 0.16
N PHE A 102 3.19 -2.42 0.62
CA PHE A 102 4.18 -1.36 0.48
C PHE A 102 5.05 -1.27 1.73
N THR A 103 6.35 -1.16 1.53
CA THR A 103 7.30 -0.78 2.59
C THR A 103 7.89 0.57 2.24
N PHE A 104 7.72 1.55 3.14
CA PHE A 104 8.33 2.86 3.05
C PHE A 104 9.42 3.01 4.10
N GLN A 105 10.53 3.65 3.73
CA GLN A 105 11.44 4.23 4.70
C GLN A 105 10.99 5.66 4.99
N THR A 106 10.66 5.92 6.25
CA THR A 106 10.11 7.20 6.68
C THR A 106 11.05 7.84 7.67
N GLY A 107 11.46 9.07 7.40
CA GLY A 107 12.23 9.89 8.32
C GLY A 107 11.29 10.67 9.23
N PHE A 108 11.50 10.56 10.53
CA PHE A 108 10.79 11.33 11.54
C PHE A 108 11.76 12.25 12.28
N GLU A 109 11.29 13.43 12.69
CA GLU A 109 12.14 14.47 13.30
C GLU A 109 12.90 14.00 14.56
N ASN A 110 12.24 13.26 15.45
CA ASN A 110 12.79 12.90 16.76
C ASN A 110 13.29 11.45 16.85
N SER A 111 12.91 10.58 15.90
CA SER A 111 13.23 9.15 15.97
C SER A 111 14.08 8.60 14.84
N GLY A 112 14.55 9.45 13.93
CA GLY A 112 15.31 9.01 12.75
C GLY A 112 14.45 8.21 11.77
N ARG A 113 15.06 7.26 11.06
CA ARG A 113 14.35 6.45 10.05
C ARG A 113 13.56 5.29 10.69
N ARG A 114 12.39 4.99 10.14
CA ARG A 114 11.54 3.84 10.46
C ARG A 114 11.08 3.16 9.17
N LEU A 115 10.68 1.90 9.28
CA LEU A 115 9.99 1.20 8.21
C LEU A 115 8.51 1.23 8.48
N GLU A 116 7.75 1.79 7.55
CA GLU A 116 6.30 1.75 7.55
C GLU A 116 5.84 0.72 6.55
N THR A 117 5.07 -0.27 7.00
CA THR A 117 4.39 -1.20 6.10
C THR A 117 2.92 -0.84 6.03
N VAL A 118 2.45 -0.58 4.82
CA VAL A 118 1.04 -0.29 4.52
C VAL A 118 0.55 -1.27 3.49
N THR A 119 -0.58 -1.91 3.76
CA THR A 119 -1.17 -2.87 2.84
C THR A 119 -2.55 -2.40 2.41
N PRO A 120 -2.69 -1.81 1.21
CA PRO A 120 -3.97 -1.69 0.54
C PRO A 120 -4.51 -3.04 0.06
N HIS A 121 -5.81 -3.21 0.18
CA HIS A 121 -6.59 -4.30 -0.37
C HIS A 121 -7.60 -3.75 -1.38
N LEU A 122 -7.74 -4.38 -2.54
CA LEU A 122 -8.72 -3.99 -3.54
C LEU A 122 -10.09 -4.53 -3.17
N GLU A 123 -10.98 -3.63 -2.76
CA GLU A 123 -12.33 -3.97 -2.35
C GLU A 123 -13.36 -3.25 -3.21
N ASN A 124 -14.18 -4.01 -3.93
CA ASN A 124 -15.22 -3.49 -4.82
C ASN A 124 -14.67 -2.45 -5.82
N GLY A 125 -13.47 -2.70 -6.36
CA GLY A 125 -12.81 -1.80 -7.30
C GLY A 125 -12.18 -0.56 -6.67
N THR A 126 -12.09 -0.47 -5.33
CA THR A 126 -11.42 0.62 -4.63
C THR A 126 -10.31 0.10 -3.73
N TRP A 127 -9.11 0.67 -3.83
CA TRP A 127 -8.02 0.40 -2.91
C TRP A 127 -8.27 1.03 -1.55
N ARG A 128 -8.26 0.21 -0.49
CA ARG A 128 -8.42 0.66 0.90
C ARG A 128 -7.36 0.02 1.79
N VAL A 129 -6.79 0.77 2.72
CA VAL A 129 -5.76 0.25 3.63
C VAL A 129 -6.37 -0.79 4.58
N SER A 130 -5.87 -2.03 4.50
CA SER A 130 -6.27 -3.15 5.35
C SER A 130 -5.34 -3.41 6.52
N SER A 131 -4.09 -2.92 6.45
CA SER A 131 -3.11 -3.06 7.53
C SER A 131 -2.10 -1.92 7.51
N TYR A 132 -1.65 -1.52 8.69
CA TYR A 132 -0.58 -0.57 8.90
C TYR A 132 0.22 -0.96 10.15
N TYR A 133 1.55 -0.95 10.04
CA TYR A 133 2.45 -1.02 11.19
C TYR A 133 3.75 -0.28 10.88
N VAL A 134 4.48 0.07 11.94
CA VAL A 134 5.77 0.76 11.86
C VAL A 134 6.76 0.10 12.81
N GLU A 135 7.99 -0.08 12.34
CA GLU A 135 9.06 -0.76 13.06
C GLU A 135 10.42 -0.05 12.88
N ALA A 136 11.40 -0.49 13.65
CA ALA A 136 12.79 -0.08 13.45
C ALA A 136 13.29 -0.54 12.06
N PRO A 137 14.23 0.19 11.45
CA PRO A 137 14.75 -0.13 10.12
C PRO A 137 15.57 -1.41 10.04
#